data_AF-A0A740BR17-F1
#
_entry.id   AF-A0A740BR17-F1
#
_cell.length_a   1.000
_cell.length_b   1.000
_cell.length_c   1.000
_cell.angle_alpha   90.00
_cell.angle_beta   90.00
_cell.angle_gamma   90.00
#
_symmetry.space_group_name_H-M   'P 1'
#
loop_
_entity.id
_entity.type
_entity.pdbx_description
1 polymer ?
#
loop_
_entity_poly.entity_id
_entity_poly.type
_entity_poly.pdbx_seq_one_letter_code
_entity_poly.pdbx_strand_id
1 'polypeptide(L)'
;QAEKTPALQSISKCNGDISIRGVSYQYDAQSPMIINRLSIDIPAGQRVAVVGECGAGKSSLLGMLSGYLSPTDGAILYDGYNLGHLSQNFFSQHLSVVTTHDVLFTGTIESNFALKPQNDRGRVLKALHLANCGFILQHPMGLKFPVNFMAKNLSSGQQQQLLLARSLSSNASVFLWDEPTSNLDENTEKQIFDNLDEFIHGKTLIMVTHRRYLIKYFDRVLVMKGGKIIRDCSPDKLLM
;
A
#
# COMPACT_ATOMS: atom_id res chain seq x y z
N GLN A 1 38.60 -8.48 1.16
CA GLN A 1 37.95 -8.27 2.46
C GLN A 1 36.51 -8.68 2.29
N ALA A 2 36.06 -9.71 3.01
CA ALA A 2 34.66 -10.14 2.93
C ALA A 2 33.80 -9.07 3.60
N GLU A 3 33.00 -8.33 2.82
CA GLU A 3 31.94 -7.49 3.36
C GLU A 3 31.02 -8.39 4.18
N LYS A 4 31.05 -8.24 5.50
CA LYS A 4 30.07 -8.87 6.39
C LYS A 4 28.71 -8.34 5.97
N THR A 5 27.91 -9.18 5.31
CA THR A 5 26.49 -8.89 5.08
C THR A 5 25.88 -8.57 6.44
N PRO A 6 25.37 -7.34 6.66
CA PRO A 6 24.80 -6.99 7.96
C PRO A 6 23.65 -7.94 8.27
N ALA A 7 23.66 -8.49 9.49
CA ALA A 7 22.59 -9.38 9.93
C ALA A 7 21.25 -8.65 9.83
N LEU A 8 20.25 -9.28 9.22
CA LEU A 8 18.92 -8.72 9.09
C LEU A 8 18.33 -8.41 10.47
N GLN A 9 17.86 -7.19 10.63
CA GLN A 9 17.31 -6.67 11.87
C GLN A 9 15.83 -7.03 11.97
N SER A 10 15.46 -7.66 13.08
CA SER A 10 14.08 -7.82 13.49
C SER A 10 13.69 -6.65 14.38
N ILE A 11 12.84 -5.77 13.85
CA ILE A 11 12.27 -4.67 14.62
C ILE A 11 10.92 -5.13 15.17
N SER A 12 10.80 -5.16 16.49
CA SER A 12 9.59 -5.61 17.18
C SER A 12 8.45 -4.59 17.11
N LYS A 13 8.77 -3.29 16.96
CA LYS A 13 7.79 -2.21 16.89
C LYS A 13 8.11 -1.25 15.75
N CYS A 14 7.13 -1.04 14.87
CA CYS A 14 7.17 -0.04 13.82
C CYS A 14 6.13 1.05 14.13
N ASN A 15 6.56 2.30 14.32
CA ASN A 15 5.65 3.44 14.45
C ASN A 15 5.19 3.94 13.08
N GLY A 16 5.96 3.64 12.01
CA GLY A 16 5.60 3.95 10.64
C GLY A 16 6.15 5.28 10.13
N ASP A 17 7.20 5.82 10.76
CA ASP A 17 7.97 6.92 10.18
C ASP A 17 8.77 6.41 8.98
N ILE A 18 8.74 7.14 7.87
CA ILE A 18 9.44 6.77 6.63
C ILE A 18 10.31 7.94 6.19
N SER A 19 11.61 7.70 6.07
CA SER A 19 12.58 8.65 5.53
C SER A 19 13.16 8.11 4.22
N ILE A 20 13.06 8.89 3.14
CA ILE A 20 13.72 8.63 1.86
C ILE A 20 14.89 9.61 1.73
N ARG A 21 16.11 9.09 1.51
CA ARG A 21 17.34 9.88 1.49
C ARG A 21 18.08 9.66 0.17
N GLY A 22 17.96 10.64 -0.74
CA GLY A 22 18.71 10.70 -1.99
C GLY A 22 18.45 9.52 -2.94
N VAL A 23 17.28 8.87 -2.84
CA VAL A 23 17.01 7.63 -3.55
C VAL A 23 16.99 7.84 -5.06
N SER A 24 17.74 7.00 -5.77
CA SER A 24 17.71 6.90 -7.23
C SER A 24 17.42 5.47 -7.65
N TYR A 25 16.71 5.30 -8.76
CA TYR A 25 16.35 3.98 -9.27
C TYR A 25 16.30 3.94 -10.79
N GLN A 26 16.87 2.88 -11.35
CA GLN A 26 16.78 2.47 -12.75
C GLN A 26 16.74 0.94 -12.81
N TYR A 27 16.08 0.36 -13.82
CA TYR A 27 15.96 -1.10 -13.95
C TYR A 27 17.30 -1.79 -14.16
N ASP A 28 18.17 -1.18 -14.97
CA ASP A 28 19.53 -1.63 -15.24
C ASP A 28 20.43 -0.43 -15.58
N ALA A 29 21.72 -0.66 -15.78
CA ALA A 29 22.72 0.38 -16.08
C ALA A 29 22.45 1.16 -17.38
N GLN A 30 21.71 0.58 -18.33
CA GLN A 30 21.44 1.17 -19.65
C GLN A 30 20.05 1.80 -19.74
N SER A 31 19.17 1.49 -18.79
CA SER A 31 17.82 2.02 -18.68
C SER A 31 17.82 3.49 -18.23
N PRO A 32 16.82 4.27 -18.68
CA PRO A 32 16.63 5.61 -18.17
C PRO A 32 16.34 5.59 -16.66
N MET A 33 16.80 6.65 -15.98
CA MET A 33 16.53 6.84 -14.56
C MET A 33 15.04 7.08 -14.32
N ILE A 34 14.43 6.25 -13.48
CA ILE A 34 13.00 6.28 -13.15
C ILE A 34 12.72 7.18 -11.96
N ILE A 35 13.60 7.14 -10.95
CA ILE A 35 13.59 8.03 -9.80
C ILE A 35 14.98 8.62 -9.65
N ASN A 36 15.06 9.92 -9.41
CA ASN A 36 16.31 10.67 -9.40
C ASN A 36 16.49 11.48 -8.12
N ARG A 37 17.38 11.00 -7.23
CA ARG A 37 17.79 11.64 -5.98
C ARG A 37 16.61 12.16 -5.13
N LEU A 38 15.55 11.38 -5.05
CA LEU A 38 14.34 11.73 -4.30
C LEU A 38 14.63 11.69 -2.80
N SER A 39 14.27 12.76 -2.10
CA SER A 39 14.35 12.83 -0.64
C SER A 39 13.06 13.37 -0.07
N ILE A 40 12.49 12.66 0.90
CA ILE A 40 11.26 13.07 1.58
C ILE A 40 11.13 12.35 2.92
N ASP A 41 10.55 13.05 3.90
CA ASP A 41 10.17 12.49 5.18
C ASP A 41 8.64 12.40 5.26
N ILE A 42 8.13 11.24 5.68
CA ILE A 42 6.71 10.96 5.90
C ILE A 42 6.56 10.55 7.37
N PRO A 43 6.12 11.47 8.24
CA PRO A 43 5.92 11.18 9.65
C PRO A 43 4.92 10.05 9.89
N ALA A 44 5.13 9.31 10.96
CA ALA A 44 4.21 8.26 11.43
C ALA A 44 2.76 8.77 11.52
N GLY A 45 1.82 7.98 11.03
CA GLY A 45 0.39 8.29 11.06
C GLY A 45 -0.11 9.20 9.93
N GLN A 46 0.78 9.74 9.09
CA GLN A 46 0.41 10.61 7.98
C GLN A 46 -0.20 9.81 6.81
N ARG A 47 -1.22 10.39 6.17
CA ARG A 47 -1.82 9.92 4.93
C ARG A 47 -1.31 10.75 3.77
N VAL A 48 -0.60 10.10 2.87
CA VAL A 48 0.06 10.73 1.73
C VAL A 48 -0.52 10.20 0.42
N ALA A 49 -1.10 11.09 -0.38
CA ALA A 49 -1.45 10.79 -1.76
C ALA A 49 -0.25 11.04 -2.67
N VAL A 50 0.06 10.10 -3.55
CA VAL A 50 1.07 10.24 -4.60
C VAL A 50 0.34 10.31 -5.94
N VAL A 51 0.45 11.45 -6.61
CA VAL A 51 -0.24 11.73 -7.87
C VAL A 51 0.77 12.13 -8.95
N GLY A 52 0.41 11.99 -10.23
CA GLY A 52 1.31 12.33 -11.33
C GLY A 52 0.98 11.57 -12.60
N GLU A 53 1.58 11.97 -13.72
CA GLU A 53 1.39 11.34 -15.03
C GLU A 53 1.77 9.84 -15.02
N CYS A 54 1.28 9.08 -15.99
CA CYS A 54 1.74 7.70 -16.19
C CYS A 54 3.24 7.71 -16.48
N GLY A 55 3.99 6.74 -15.93
CA GLY A 55 5.45 6.70 -16.06
C GLY A 55 6.22 7.67 -15.17
N ALA A 56 5.57 8.44 -14.29
CA ALA A 56 6.26 9.37 -13.38
C ALA A 56 7.10 8.68 -12.26
N GLY A 57 7.03 7.35 -12.13
CA GLY A 57 7.76 6.57 -11.12
C GLY A 57 6.98 6.24 -9.85
N LYS A 58 5.66 6.46 -9.82
CA LYS A 58 4.79 6.27 -8.63
C LYS A 58 4.78 4.81 -8.12
N SER A 59 4.48 3.87 -9.01
CA SER A 59 4.50 2.43 -8.68
C SER A 59 5.90 1.94 -8.34
N SER A 60 6.95 2.47 -8.98
CA SER A 60 8.34 2.16 -8.63
C SER A 60 8.71 2.67 -7.23
N LEU A 61 8.21 3.86 -6.84
CA LEU A 61 8.36 4.39 -5.49
C LEU A 61 7.71 3.45 -4.46
N LEU A 62 6.45 3.04 -4.67
CA LEU A 62 5.79 2.04 -3.80
C LEU A 62 6.50 0.68 -3.79
N GLY A 63 7.02 0.25 -4.94
CA GLY A 63 7.83 -0.96 -5.06
C GLY A 63 9.10 -0.90 -4.21
N MET A 64 9.77 0.25 -4.15
CA MET A 64 10.93 0.42 -3.28
C MET A 64 10.55 0.53 -1.79
N LEU A 65 9.46 1.24 -1.48
CA LEU A 65 8.95 1.35 -0.11
C LEU A 65 8.52 0.00 0.45
N SER A 66 8.01 -0.91 -0.39
CA SER A 66 7.64 -2.28 0.01
C SER A 66 8.83 -3.25 0.07
N GLY A 67 10.01 -2.84 -0.39
CA GLY A 67 11.19 -3.69 -0.51
C GLY A 67 11.19 -4.64 -1.71
N TYR A 68 10.20 -4.55 -2.59
CA TYR A 68 10.17 -5.32 -3.84
C TYR A 68 11.22 -4.84 -4.84
N LEU A 69 11.52 -3.54 -4.84
CA LEU A 69 12.60 -2.92 -5.61
C LEU A 69 13.68 -2.40 -4.66
N SER A 70 14.95 -2.58 -5.02
CA SER A 70 16.06 -1.98 -4.28
C SER A 70 16.49 -0.69 -4.97
N PRO A 71 16.68 0.42 -4.23
CA PRO A 71 17.31 1.62 -4.76
C PRO A 71 18.66 1.32 -5.39
N THR A 72 18.99 2.00 -6.49
CA THR A 72 20.33 1.96 -7.10
C THR A 72 21.32 2.79 -6.29
N ASP A 73 20.84 3.90 -5.71
CA ASP A 73 21.60 4.78 -4.83
C ASP A 73 20.66 5.38 -3.77
N GLY A 74 21.22 5.85 -2.65
CA GLY A 74 20.48 6.37 -1.51
C GLY A 74 19.93 5.30 -0.58
N ALA A 75 19.04 5.69 0.33
CA ALA A 75 18.46 4.78 1.32
C ALA A 75 16.99 5.12 1.65
N ILE A 76 16.23 4.09 1.97
CA ILE A 76 14.90 4.19 2.58
C ILE A 76 15.03 3.70 4.02
N LEU A 77 14.51 4.47 4.96
CA LEU A 77 14.52 4.12 6.37
C LEU A 77 13.10 4.07 6.92
N TYR A 78 12.82 3.05 7.72
CA TYR A 78 11.61 2.92 8.53
C TYR A 78 12.00 3.12 9.99
N ASP A 79 11.43 4.13 10.65
CA ASP A 79 11.78 4.53 12.03
C ASP A 79 13.31 4.66 12.26
N GLY A 80 14.03 5.17 11.24
CA GLY A 80 15.49 5.32 11.25
C GLY A 80 16.29 4.06 10.89
N TYR A 81 15.65 2.92 10.67
CA TYR A 81 16.30 1.67 10.26
C TYR A 81 16.27 1.48 8.74
N ASN A 82 17.42 1.17 8.15
CA ASN A 82 17.52 0.97 6.69
C ASN A 82 16.68 -0.23 6.24
N LEU A 83 15.78 -0.01 5.28
CA LEU A 83 14.91 -1.02 4.69
C LEU A 83 15.68 -2.25 4.18
N GLY A 84 16.86 -2.05 3.58
CA GLY A 84 17.68 -3.13 3.03
C GLY A 84 18.22 -4.09 4.10
N HIS A 85 18.14 -3.72 5.37
CA HIS A 85 18.57 -4.55 6.49
C HIS A 85 17.39 -5.15 7.27
N LEU A 86 16.14 -4.96 6.85
CA LEU A 86 14.98 -5.45 7.60
C LEU A 86 14.68 -6.92 7.27
N SER A 87 14.34 -7.70 8.30
CA SER A 87 13.95 -9.10 8.13
C SER A 87 12.58 -9.26 7.45
N GLN A 88 12.31 -10.40 6.80
CA GLN A 88 11.00 -10.71 6.21
C GLN A 88 9.84 -10.60 7.22
N ASN A 89 10.11 -10.90 8.49
CA ASN A 89 9.13 -10.76 9.56
C ASN A 89 8.70 -9.30 9.80
N PHE A 90 9.59 -8.33 9.57
CA PHE A 90 9.20 -6.92 9.62
C PHE A 90 8.14 -6.61 8.56
N PHE A 91 8.40 -7.00 7.30
CA PHE A 91 7.50 -6.74 6.18
C PHE A 91 6.13 -7.40 6.39
N SER A 92 6.10 -8.65 6.86
CA SER A 92 4.83 -9.38 7.06
C SER A 92 4.00 -8.85 8.22
N GLN A 93 4.62 -8.28 9.26
CA GLN A 93 3.94 -7.76 10.44
C GLN A 93 3.53 -6.29 10.30
N HIS A 94 4.40 -5.45 9.72
CA HIS A 94 4.26 -4.00 9.80
C HIS A 94 3.84 -3.33 8.49
N LEU A 95 3.95 -4.02 7.35
CA LEU A 95 3.53 -3.49 6.05
C LEU A 95 2.30 -4.22 5.50
N SER A 96 1.35 -3.45 4.98
CA SER A 96 0.28 -3.95 4.13
C SER A 96 0.35 -3.29 2.77
N VAL A 97 0.54 -4.09 1.73
CA VAL A 97 0.70 -3.62 0.36
C VAL A 97 -0.50 -4.09 -0.45
N VAL A 98 -1.04 -3.19 -1.28
CA VAL A 98 -1.98 -3.51 -2.36
C VAL A 98 -1.38 -2.98 -3.64
N THR A 99 -1.19 -3.84 -4.63
CA THR A 99 -0.70 -3.43 -5.95
C THR A 99 -1.73 -3.68 -7.03
N THR A 100 -1.55 -3.05 -8.19
CA THR A 100 -2.37 -3.29 -9.40
C THR A 100 -2.30 -4.73 -9.91
N HIS A 101 -1.30 -5.50 -9.51
CA HIS A 101 -1.08 -6.89 -9.91
C HIS A 101 -1.47 -7.90 -8.83
N ASP A 102 -2.04 -7.45 -7.72
CA ASP A 102 -2.44 -8.34 -6.63
C ASP A 102 -3.56 -9.28 -7.07
N VAL A 103 -3.47 -10.52 -6.58
CA VAL A 103 -4.43 -11.58 -6.90
C VAL A 103 -5.05 -12.19 -5.65
N LEU A 104 -6.26 -12.71 -5.82
CA LEU A 104 -6.86 -13.67 -4.89
C LEU A 104 -6.45 -15.08 -5.30
N PHE A 105 -6.09 -15.89 -4.31
CA PHE A 105 -5.70 -17.28 -4.52
C PHE A 105 -6.92 -18.18 -4.59
N THR A 106 -6.83 -19.24 -5.39
CA THR A 106 -7.85 -20.31 -5.41
C THR A 106 -8.01 -20.89 -4.00
N GLY A 107 -9.25 -21.01 -3.52
CA GLY A 107 -9.53 -21.45 -2.16
C GLY A 107 -10.85 -20.86 -1.65
N THR A 108 -10.86 -20.36 -0.42
CA THR A 108 -12.01 -19.63 0.15
C THR A 108 -11.64 -18.18 0.47
N ILE A 109 -12.63 -17.34 0.76
CA ILE A 109 -12.36 -16.01 1.33
C ILE A 109 -11.56 -16.16 2.62
N GLU A 110 -11.94 -17.08 3.52
CA GLU A 110 -11.23 -17.34 4.77
C GLU A 110 -9.74 -17.68 4.54
N SER A 111 -9.42 -18.56 3.59
CA SER A 111 -8.03 -18.93 3.30
C SER A 111 -7.22 -17.78 2.72
N ASN A 112 -7.84 -16.89 1.93
CA ASN A 112 -7.20 -15.70 1.38
C ASN A 112 -6.81 -14.69 2.46
N PHE A 113 -7.59 -14.60 3.54
CA PHE A 113 -7.35 -13.67 4.65
C PHE A 113 -6.43 -14.28 5.72
N ALA A 114 -6.40 -15.61 5.84
CA ALA A 114 -5.52 -16.34 6.75
C ALA A 114 -4.01 -16.23 6.41
N LEU A 115 -3.66 -15.63 5.26
CA LEU A 115 -2.27 -15.42 4.85
C LEU A 115 -1.52 -14.37 5.69
N LYS A 116 -2.24 -13.57 6.50
CA LYS A 116 -1.65 -12.51 7.31
C LYS A 116 -1.38 -12.99 8.75
N PRO A 117 -0.27 -12.55 9.38
CA PRO A 117 -0.07 -12.76 10.81
C PRO A 117 -1.25 -12.18 11.59
N GLN A 118 -1.67 -12.86 12.67
CA GLN A 118 -2.79 -12.43 13.52
C GLN A 118 -4.15 -12.42 12.80
N ASN A 119 -4.54 -13.57 12.24
CA ASN A 119 -5.86 -13.75 11.63
C ASN A 119 -6.97 -13.68 12.69
N ASP A 120 -7.51 -12.48 12.92
CA ASP A 120 -8.69 -12.25 13.75
C ASP A 120 -9.95 -12.19 12.87
N ARG A 121 -10.82 -13.18 13.04
CA ARG A 121 -12.10 -13.27 12.33
C ARG A 121 -12.95 -12.01 12.50
N GLY A 122 -12.95 -11.38 13.68
CA GLY A 122 -13.69 -10.15 13.93
C GLY A 122 -13.16 -8.99 13.07
N ARG A 123 -11.84 -8.84 12.99
CA ARG A 123 -11.17 -7.86 12.12
C ARG A 123 -11.43 -8.11 10.64
N VAL A 124 -11.42 -9.38 10.21
CA VAL A 124 -11.78 -9.77 8.83
C VAL A 124 -13.20 -9.32 8.48
N LEU A 125 -14.19 -9.59 9.34
CA LEU A 125 -15.57 -9.20 9.09
C LEU A 125 -15.75 -7.67 9.03
N LYS A 126 -15.09 -6.93 9.93
CA LYS A 126 -15.10 -5.46 9.88
C LYS A 126 -14.45 -4.94 8.58
N ALA A 127 -13.34 -5.53 8.15
CA ALA A 127 -12.64 -5.11 6.94
C ALA A 127 -13.49 -5.37 5.68
N LEU A 128 -14.22 -6.49 5.64
CA LEU A 128 -15.19 -6.79 4.58
C LEU A 128 -16.35 -5.80 4.56
N HIS A 129 -16.80 -5.33 5.73
CA HIS A 129 -17.85 -4.32 5.82
C HIS A 129 -17.37 -2.98 5.25
N LEU A 130 -16.20 -2.50 5.69
CA LEU A 130 -15.62 -1.24 5.22
C LEU A 130 -15.33 -1.25 3.72
N ALA A 131 -14.75 -2.32 3.20
CA ALA A 131 -14.48 -2.47 1.77
C ALA A 131 -15.76 -2.70 0.92
N ASN A 132 -16.94 -2.62 1.52
CA ASN A 132 -18.25 -2.81 0.90
C ASN A 132 -18.41 -4.19 0.23
N CYS A 133 -17.88 -5.25 0.85
CA CYS A 133 -18.00 -6.63 0.39
C CYS A 133 -19.37 -7.27 0.75
N GLY A 134 -20.47 -6.56 0.49
CA GLY A 134 -21.83 -7.04 0.79
C GLY A 134 -22.13 -8.40 0.13
N PHE A 135 -21.59 -8.63 -1.07
CA PHE A 135 -21.74 -9.89 -1.81
C PHE A 135 -21.11 -11.11 -1.10
N ILE A 136 -20.19 -10.92 -0.16
CA ILE A 136 -19.70 -12.00 0.71
C ILE A 136 -20.49 -12.03 2.01
N LEU A 137 -20.72 -10.88 2.64
CA LEU A 137 -21.38 -10.79 3.93
C LEU A 137 -22.83 -11.32 3.91
N GLN A 138 -23.51 -11.16 2.77
CA GLN A 138 -24.90 -11.59 2.57
C GLN A 138 -25.01 -12.98 1.94
N HIS A 139 -23.90 -13.56 1.47
CA HIS A 139 -23.93 -14.88 0.83
C HIS A 139 -24.09 -15.99 1.88
N PRO A 140 -24.89 -17.04 1.64
CA PRO A 140 -25.11 -18.13 2.60
C PRO A 140 -23.81 -18.82 3.07
N MET A 141 -22.80 -18.86 2.20
CA MET A 141 -21.48 -19.43 2.51
C MET A 141 -20.56 -18.48 3.29
N GLY A 142 -20.82 -17.16 3.27
CA GLY A 142 -19.99 -16.15 3.93
C GLY A 142 -18.50 -16.31 3.61
N LEU A 143 -17.65 -16.37 4.65
CA LEU A 143 -16.20 -16.56 4.50
C LEU A 143 -15.80 -17.90 3.83
N LYS A 144 -16.69 -18.88 3.77
CA LYS A 144 -16.45 -20.14 3.05
C LYS A 144 -16.73 -20.03 1.54
N PHE A 145 -17.18 -18.86 1.05
CA PHE A 145 -17.39 -18.62 -0.37
C PHE A 145 -16.12 -18.97 -1.17
N PRO A 146 -16.23 -19.76 -2.25
CA PRO A 146 -15.08 -20.21 -3.01
C PRO A 146 -14.52 -19.09 -3.90
N VAL A 147 -13.20 -19.00 -3.97
CA VAL A 147 -12.50 -18.24 -5.00
C VAL A 147 -11.97 -19.26 -6.01
N ASN A 148 -12.47 -19.20 -7.25
CA ASN A 148 -12.05 -20.12 -8.30
C ASN A 148 -10.68 -19.72 -8.87
N PHE A 149 -10.13 -20.56 -9.75
CA PHE A 149 -8.90 -20.25 -10.47
C PHE A 149 -8.99 -18.88 -11.17
N MET A 150 -7.99 -18.02 -10.92
CA MET A 150 -7.95 -16.62 -11.39
C MET A 150 -9.15 -15.78 -10.95
N ALA A 151 -9.82 -16.16 -9.85
CA ALA A 151 -11.01 -15.48 -9.32
C ALA A 151 -12.13 -15.25 -10.36
N LYS A 152 -12.26 -16.15 -11.35
CA LYS A 152 -13.22 -16.01 -12.48
C LYS A 152 -14.69 -15.89 -12.08
N ASN A 153 -15.03 -16.28 -10.86
CA ASN A 153 -16.39 -16.18 -10.31
C ASN A 153 -16.67 -14.83 -9.62
N LEU A 154 -15.74 -13.87 -9.66
CA LEU A 154 -15.85 -12.54 -9.08
C LEU A 154 -15.60 -11.48 -10.14
N SER A 155 -16.35 -10.39 -10.12
CA SER A 155 -16.07 -9.23 -10.98
C SER A 155 -14.74 -8.56 -10.58
N SER A 156 -14.14 -7.78 -11.48
CA SER A 156 -12.90 -7.04 -11.18
C SER A 156 -13.06 -6.09 -9.98
N GLY A 157 -14.21 -5.44 -9.85
CA GLY A 157 -14.54 -4.61 -8.69
C GLY A 157 -14.64 -5.43 -7.38
N GLN A 158 -15.34 -6.57 -7.41
CA GLN A 158 -15.43 -7.47 -6.25
C GLN A 158 -14.05 -7.99 -5.82
N GLN A 159 -13.17 -8.30 -6.79
CA GLN A 159 -11.80 -8.70 -6.51
C GLN A 159 -11.04 -7.58 -5.79
N GLN A 160 -11.14 -6.33 -6.27
CA GLN A 160 -10.49 -5.19 -5.61
C GLN A 160 -11.02 -4.92 -4.21
N GLN A 161 -12.33 -4.97 -4.00
CA GLN A 161 -12.91 -4.83 -2.67
C GLN A 161 -12.33 -5.89 -1.70
N LEU A 162 -12.18 -7.13 -2.16
CA LEU A 162 -11.58 -8.20 -1.36
C LEU A 162 -10.08 -8.00 -1.11
N LEU A 163 -9.33 -7.52 -2.09
CA LEU A 163 -7.91 -7.20 -1.94
C LEU A 163 -7.70 -6.07 -0.93
N LEU A 164 -8.54 -5.03 -1.00
CA LEU A 164 -8.55 -3.94 -0.05
C LEU A 164 -8.95 -4.41 1.36
N ALA A 165 -10.03 -5.20 1.48
CA ALA A 165 -10.44 -5.82 2.74
C ALA A 165 -9.32 -6.69 3.32
N ARG A 166 -8.63 -7.47 2.50
CA ARG A 166 -7.49 -8.29 2.93
C ARG A 166 -6.36 -7.43 3.48
N SER A 167 -6.04 -6.32 2.83
CA SER A 167 -5.08 -5.34 3.34
C SER A 167 -5.53 -4.75 4.68
N LEU A 168 -6.76 -4.24 4.77
CA LEU A 168 -7.32 -3.64 5.98
C LEU A 168 -7.42 -4.62 7.15
N SER A 169 -7.64 -5.90 6.87
CA SER A 169 -7.68 -6.96 7.88
C SER A 169 -6.33 -7.16 8.58
N SER A 170 -5.22 -6.70 7.99
CA SER A 170 -3.92 -6.73 8.65
C SER A 170 -3.84 -5.72 9.80
N ASN A 171 -2.99 -6.00 10.80
CA ASN A 171 -2.65 -5.04 11.84
C ASN A 171 -1.36 -4.25 11.54
N ALA A 172 -1.02 -4.07 10.25
CA ALA A 172 0.16 -3.34 9.82
C ALA A 172 0.17 -1.89 10.37
N SER A 173 1.36 -1.32 10.55
CA SER A 173 1.56 0.09 10.92
C SER A 173 1.61 1.00 9.69
N VAL A 174 1.97 0.44 8.52
CA VAL A 174 2.10 1.17 7.25
C VAL A 174 1.32 0.48 6.14
N PHE A 175 0.54 1.27 5.41
CA PHE A 175 -0.23 0.85 4.24
C PHE A 175 0.35 1.49 2.98
N LEU A 176 0.61 0.66 1.97
CA LEU A 176 1.19 1.05 0.69
C LEU A 176 0.25 0.60 -0.44
N TRP A 177 -0.50 1.53 -1.02
CA TRP A 177 -1.58 1.18 -1.96
C TRP A 177 -1.36 1.79 -3.32
N ASP A 178 -1.24 0.95 -4.35
CA ASP A 178 -1.15 1.36 -5.74
C ASP A 178 -2.52 1.20 -6.42
N GLU A 179 -3.26 2.29 -6.53
CA GLU A 179 -4.61 2.33 -7.13
C GLU A 179 -5.55 1.20 -6.63
N PRO A 180 -5.76 1.05 -5.31
CA PRO A 180 -6.46 -0.08 -4.71
C PRO A 180 -7.94 -0.21 -5.10
N THR A 181 -8.48 0.82 -5.75
CA THR A 181 -9.90 1.02 -6.04
C THR A 181 -10.18 1.36 -7.52
N SER A 182 -9.22 1.15 -8.43
CA SER A 182 -9.32 1.58 -9.84
C SER A 182 -10.52 1.02 -10.62
N ASN A 183 -11.02 -0.16 -10.26
CA ASN A 183 -12.19 -0.84 -10.85
C ASN A 183 -13.48 -0.65 -10.05
N LEU A 184 -13.50 0.27 -9.07
CA LEU A 184 -14.71 0.60 -8.30
C LEU A 184 -15.40 1.84 -8.90
N ASP A 185 -16.72 1.89 -8.74
CA ASP A 185 -17.48 3.11 -9.00
C ASP A 185 -17.25 4.14 -7.90
N GLU A 186 -17.49 5.42 -8.23
CA GLU A 186 -17.22 6.55 -7.34
C GLU A 186 -18.02 6.50 -6.02
N ASN A 187 -19.24 5.95 -6.03
CA ASN A 187 -20.06 5.89 -4.82
C ASN A 187 -19.51 4.84 -3.85
N THR A 188 -19.20 3.66 -4.36
CA THR A 188 -18.54 2.60 -3.57
C THR A 188 -17.21 3.09 -3.01
N GLU A 189 -16.41 3.80 -3.81
CA GLU A 189 -15.13 4.33 -3.36
C GLU A 189 -15.30 5.38 -2.25
N LYS A 190 -16.23 6.34 -2.39
CA LYS A 190 -16.52 7.32 -1.33
C LYS A 190 -16.92 6.65 -0.02
N GLN A 191 -17.81 5.65 -0.06
CA GLN A 191 -18.23 4.91 1.13
C GLN A 191 -17.05 4.24 1.85
N ILE A 192 -16.09 3.71 1.11
CA ILE A 192 -14.86 3.11 1.66
C ILE A 192 -14.01 4.19 2.34
N PHE A 193 -13.76 5.31 1.66
CA PHE A 193 -12.87 6.37 2.17
C PHE A 193 -13.49 7.18 3.31
N ASP A 194 -14.80 7.39 3.33
CA ASP A 194 -15.51 8.09 4.41
C ASP A 194 -15.40 7.33 5.75
N ASN A 195 -15.24 6.00 5.71
CA ASN A 195 -15.11 5.15 6.89
C ASN A 195 -13.67 4.66 7.14
N LEU A 196 -12.71 5.11 6.32
CA LEU A 196 -11.35 4.57 6.32
C LEU A 196 -10.63 4.77 7.67
N ASP A 197 -10.97 5.84 8.38
CA ASP A 197 -10.45 6.19 9.71
C ASP A 197 -10.59 5.06 10.73
N GLU A 198 -11.61 4.23 10.63
CA GLU A 198 -11.83 3.09 11.54
C GLU A 198 -10.66 2.10 11.56
N PHE A 199 -9.86 2.05 10.49
CA PHE A 199 -8.76 1.09 10.33
C PHE A 199 -7.37 1.70 10.28
N ILE A 200 -7.25 2.90 9.71
CA ILE A 200 -5.95 3.54 9.49
C ILE A 200 -5.68 4.68 10.48
N HIS A 201 -6.54 4.92 11.47
CA HIS A 201 -6.26 5.91 12.50
C HIS A 201 -4.91 5.63 13.19
N GLY A 202 -4.02 6.64 13.19
CA GLY A 202 -2.67 6.54 13.75
C GLY A 202 -1.71 5.67 12.93
N LYS A 203 -2.08 5.25 11.72
CA LYS A 203 -1.27 4.43 10.82
C LYS A 203 -0.83 5.22 9.61
N THR A 204 0.39 4.98 9.12
CA THR A 204 0.90 5.66 7.94
C THR A 204 0.27 5.05 6.69
N LEU A 205 -0.24 5.89 5.79
CA LEU A 205 -0.78 5.46 4.50
C LEU A 205 -0.07 6.21 3.38
N ILE A 206 0.45 5.49 2.39
CA ILE A 206 0.92 6.06 1.14
C ILE A 206 0.10 5.41 0.01
N MET A 207 -0.66 6.23 -0.70
CA MET A 207 -1.52 5.75 -1.77
C MET A 207 -1.24 6.47 -3.08
N VAL A 208 -1.02 5.71 -4.14
CA VAL A 208 -1.03 6.21 -5.51
C VAL A 208 -2.48 6.27 -6.00
N THR A 209 -2.87 7.42 -6.53
CA THR A 209 -4.20 7.59 -7.13
C THR A 209 -4.18 8.62 -8.24
N HIS A 210 -5.07 8.41 -9.22
CA HIS A 210 -5.40 9.39 -10.26
C HIS A 210 -6.76 10.07 -10.02
N ARG A 211 -7.49 9.64 -8.98
CA ARG A 211 -8.84 10.13 -8.63
C ARG A 211 -8.72 11.41 -7.80
N ARG A 212 -8.85 12.57 -8.45
CA ARG A 212 -8.71 13.88 -7.79
C ARG A 212 -9.65 14.06 -6.58
N TYR A 213 -10.87 13.54 -6.64
CA TYR A 213 -11.82 13.69 -5.53
C TYR A 213 -11.42 12.92 -4.26
N LEU A 214 -10.52 11.93 -4.35
CA LEU A 214 -10.01 11.23 -3.18
C LEU A 214 -8.96 12.03 -2.41
N ILE A 215 -8.36 13.03 -3.03
CA ILE A 215 -7.25 13.81 -2.45
C ILE A 215 -7.65 14.46 -1.12
N LYS A 216 -8.94 14.79 -0.94
CA LYS A 216 -9.49 15.36 0.30
C LYS A 216 -9.36 14.45 1.53
N TYR A 217 -9.13 13.14 1.36
CA TYR A 217 -8.98 12.17 2.46
C TYR A 217 -7.53 12.04 2.97
N PHE A 218 -6.59 12.77 2.39
CA PHE A 218 -5.16 12.72 2.70
C PHE A 218 -4.72 13.97 3.44
N ASP A 219 -3.65 13.88 4.22
CA ASP A 219 -3.07 15.04 4.90
C ASP A 219 -2.12 15.82 3.97
N ARG A 220 -1.52 15.09 3.03
CA ARG A 220 -0.44 15.58 2.17
C ARG A 220 -0.51 14.96 0.79
N VAL A 221 -0.12 15.72 -0.22
CA VAL A 221 -0.10 15.30 -1.61
C VAL A 221 1.27 15.54 -2.22
N LEU A 222 1.83 14.49 -2.80
CA LEU A 222 3.09 14.50 -3.53
C LEU A 222 2.79 14.38 -5.02
N VAL A 223 3.10 15.43 -5.78
CA VAL A 223 2.99 15.42 -7.23
C VAL A 223 4.32 14.99 -7.81
N MET A 224 4.33 13.84 -8.48
CA MET A 224 5.51 13.29 -9.16
C MET A 224 5.48 13.60 -10.66
N LYS A 225 6.64 13.99 -11.20
CA LYS A 225 6.87 14.13 -12.64
C LYS A 225 8.33 13.82 -12.96
N GLY A 226 8.56 12.96 -13.95
CA GLY A 226 9.91 12.58 -14.41
C GLY A 226 10.81 12.06 -13.28
N GLY A 227 10.27 11.23 -12.38
CA GLY A 227 11.06 10.63 -11.29
C GLY A 227 11.39 11.55 -10.12
N LYS A 228 10.77 12.72 -10.04
CA LYS A 228 10.96 13.71 -8.98
C LYS A 228 9.64 14.15 -8.38
N ILE A 229 9.66 14.55 -7.11
CA ILE A 229 8.55 15.27 -6.47
C ILE A 229 8.66 16.74 -6.90
N ILE A 230 7.73 17.20 -7.71
CA ILE A 230 7.67 18.59 -8.20
C ILE A 230 6.80 19.48 -7.33
N ARG A 231 5.93 18.88 -6.51
CA ARG A 231 5.08 19.60 -5.56
C ARG A 231 4.80 18.72 -4.36
N ASP A 232 4.81 19.35 -3.20
CA ASP A 232 4.51 18.77 -1.91
C ASP A 232 3.63 19.77 -1.15
N CYS A 233 2.36 19.45 -0.98
CA CYS A 233 1.38 20.38 -0.42
C CYS A 233 0.21 19.68 0.26
N SER A 234 -0.60 20.45 0.99
CA SER A 234 -1.90 19.99 1.47
C SER A 234 -2.89 19.78 0.31
N PRO A 235 -3.95 18.97 0.50
CA PRO A 235 -5.03 18.80 -0.47
C PRO A 235 -5.62 20.11 -0.99
N ASP A 236 -5.95 21.04 -0.09
CA ASP A 236 -6.60 22.30 -0.45
C ASP A 236 -5.77 23.12 -1.43
N LYS A 237 -4.45 23.18 -1.22
CA LYS A 237 -3.54 23.90 -2.10
C LYS A 237 -3.46 23.29 -3.51
N LEU A 238 -3.66 21.98 -3.65
CA LEU A 238 -3.63 21.32 -4.95
C LEU A 238 -4.95 21.47 -5.71
N LEU A 239 -6.06 21.59 -4.99
CA LEU A 239 -7.42 21.71 -5.55
C LEU A 239 -7.79 23.16 -5.90
N MET A 240 -7.09 24.15 -5.32
CA MET A 240 -7.08 25.56 -5.77
C MET A 240 -6.35 25.73 -7.10
#